data_AF-A0ABD3NK70-F1
#
_entry.id   AF-A0ABD3NK70-F1
#
_cell.length_a   1.000
_cell.length_b   1.000
_cell.length_c   1.000
_cell.angle_alpha   90.00
_cell.angle_beta   90.00
_cell.angle_gamma   90.00
#
_symmetry.space_group_name_H-M   'P 1'
#
loop_
_entity.id
_entity.type
_entity.pdbx_description
1 polymer ?
#
loop_
_entity_poly.entity_id
_entity_poly.type
_entity_poly.pdbx_seq_one_letter_code
_entity_poly.pdbx_strand_id
1 'polypeptide(L)'
;MTGWNASLDCRQIHDDPNGASSSAFRQRLGELRRNGVPEIVFGSIILAVASIDYALRMRSDKPREEIYRQLERAVQRDEATTRKEDMRMLDEGIANTSKFKCIIRRVPQNFDGHKCLQNVNVGDVVEVLEEGVGPGGQYNLCLIERIAANAVKASTSDDQRFSIGWFPCSCLEKLE
;
A
#
# COMPACT_ATOMS: atom_id res chain seq x y z
N MET A 1 -90.65 67.01 -31.37
CA MET A 1 -89.29 66.58 -31.77
C MET A 1 -88.77 65.69 -30.64
N THR A 2 -89.14 64.40 -30.59
CA THR A 2 -88.36 63.24 -31.12
C THR A 2 -86.91 63.28 -30.61
N GLY A 3 -86.38 62.43 -29.74
CA GLY A 3 -86.74 61.10 -29.23
C GLY A 3 -85.53 60.14 -29.38
N TRP A 4 -85.47 59.07 -28.57
CA TRP A 4 -84.64 57.84 -28.72
C TRP A 4 -83.13 58.00 -28.43
N ASN A 5 -82.34 57.05 -27.90
CA ASN A 5 -82.52 55.76 -27.22
C ASN A 5 -81.15 55.39 -26.61
N ALA A 6 -81.14 54.49 -25.62
CA ALA A 6 -79.93 53.85 -25.09
C ALA A 6 -79.22 52.97 -26.14
N SER A 7 -77.89 52.85 -26.06
CA SER A 7 -77.18 51.65 -26.53
C SER A 7 -75.89 51.45 -25.75
N LEU A 8 -75.82 50.35 -25.02
CA LEU A 8 -74.58 49.67 -24.67
C LEU A 8 -73.84 49.33 -25.96
N ASP A 9 -72.51 49.49 -25.99
CA ASP A 9 -71.70 48.75 -26.93
C ASP A 9 -70.48 48.16 -26.21
N CYS A 10 -70.52 46.84 -26.11
CA CYS A 10 -69.50 45.98 -25.53
C CYS A 10 -68.46 45.72 -26.63
N ARG A 11 -67.23 46.19 -26.45
CA ARG A 11 -66.07 45.66 -27.21
C ARG A 11 -65.22 44.82 -26.28
N GLN A 12 -65.50 43.52 -26.26
CA GLN A 12 -64.56 42.47 -25.89
C GLN A 12 -63.39 42.51 -26.88
N ILE A 13 -62.21 42.93 -26.42
CA ILE A 13 -60.95 42.56 -27.06
C ILE A 13 -60.44 41.33 -26.29
N HIS A 14 -60.43 40.21 -27.00
CA HIS A 14 -60.00 38.91 -26.52
C HIS A 14 -58.46 38.89 -26.57
N ASP A 15 -57.79 39.15 -25.46
CA ASP A 15 -56.34 38.99 -25.34
C ASP A 15 -55.99 37.58 -24.84
N ASP A 16 -55.35 36.80 -25.71
CA ASP A 16 -54.77 35.50 -25.38
C ASP A 16 -53.55 35.66 -24.44
N PRO A 17 -53.55 35.11 -23.22
CA PRO A 17 -52.48 35.31 -22.23
C PRO A 17 -51.20 34.51 -22.50
N ASN A 18 -51.15 33.67 -23.54
CA ASN A 18 -50.03 32.74 -23.77
C ASN A 18 -48.84 33.33 -24.57
N GLY A 19 -48.95 34.54 -25.12
CA GLY A 19 -47.86 35.19 -25.87
C GLY A 19 -46.93 36.08 -25.04
N ALA A 20 -47.41 36.66 -23.94
CA ALA A 20 -46.70 37.72 -23.21
C ALA A 20 -45.62 37.20 -22.24
N SER A 21 -45.79 36.00 -21.69
CA SER A 21 -44.82 35.42 -20.74
C SER A 21 -43.50 35.04 -21.43
N SER A 22 -43.57 34.56 -22.68
CA SER A 22 -42.40 34.23 -23.49
C SER A 22 -41.57 35.46 -23.87
N SER A 23 -42.18 36.61 -24.16
CA SER A 23 -41.46 37.81 -24.58
C SER A 23 -40.82 38.53 -23.38
N ALA A 24 -41.51 38.57 -22.24
CA ALA A 24 -40.97 39.10 -20.98
C ALA A 24 -39.78 38.26 -20.46
N PHE A 25 -39.86 36.93 -20.54
CA PHE A 25 -38.71 36.07 -20.20
C PHE A 25 -37.53 36.27 -21.16
N ARG A 26 -37.78 36.43 -22.47
CA ARG A 26 -36.73 36.68 -23.47
C ARG A 26 -36.06 38.04 -23.29
N GLN A 27 -36.81 39.09 -22.94
CA GLN A 27 -36.25 40.40 -22.62
C GLN A 27 -35.41 40.36 -21.35
N ARG A 28 -35.89 39.69 -20.28
CA ARG A 28 -35.11 39.46 -19.05
C ARG A 28 -33.85 38.63 -19.29
N LEU A 29 -33.91 37.60 -20.13
CA LEU A 29 -32.75 36.81 -20.56
C LEU A 29 -31.73 37.65 -21.36
N GLY A 30 -32.20 38.60 -22.17
CA GLY A 30 -31.35 39.54 -22.91
C GLY A 30 -30.60 40.52 -22.02
N GLU A 31 -31.24 41.02 -20.96
CA GLU A 31 -30.60 41.90 -19.96
C GLU A 31 -29.60 41.12 -19.09
N LEU A 32 -29.93 39.90 -18.67
CA LEU A 32 -29.02 39.04 -17.91
C LEU A 32 -27.73 38.73 -18.68
N ARG A 33 -27.80 38.59 -20.02
CA ARG A 33 -26.63 38.39 -20.89
C ARG A 33 -25.66 39.58 -20.94
N ARG A 34 -26.09 40.80 -20.61
CA ARG A 34 -25.21 42.00 -20.64
C ARG A 34 -24.58 42.31 -19.29
N ASN A 35 -25.01 41.64 -18.21
CA ASN A 35 -24.70 42.02 -16.84
C ASN A 35 -23.66 41.10 -16.14
N GLY A 36 -22.88 40.30 -16.88
CA GLY A 36 -21.90 39.39 -16.27
C GLY A 36 -22.50 38.16 -15.58
N VAL A 37 -23.83 38.04 -15.60
CA VAL A 37 -24.56 36.90 -14.99
C VAL A 37 -24.22 35.56 -15.66
N PRO A 38 -24.08 35.43 -16.99
CA PRO A 38 -23.71 34.14 -17.57
C PRO A 38 -22.32 33.70 -17.08
N GLU A 39 -21.36 34.61 -16.93
CA GLU A 39 -20.02 34.33 -16.41
C GLU A 39 -20.06 33.83 -14.96
N ILE A 40 -20.90 34.42 -14.11
CA ILE A 40 -21.11 33.97 -12.72
C ILE A 40 -21.74 32.58 -12.69
N VAL A 41 -22.71 32.32 -13.57
CA VAL A 41 -23.36 31.00 -13.67
C VAL A 41 -22.35 29.96 -14.13
N PHE A 42 -21.55 30.23 -15.16
CA PHE A 42 -20.49 29.32 -15.61
C PHE A 42 -19.43 29.10 -14.52
N GLY A 43 -19.00 30.15 -13.84
CA GLY A 43 -18.05 30.05 -12.72
C GLY A 43 -18.58 29.20 -11.58
N SER A 44 -19.86 29.35 -11.21
CA SER A 44 -20.49 28.55 -10.15
C SER A 44 -20.62 27.08 -10.52
N ILE A 45 -20.93 26.77 -11.79
CA ILE A 45 -20.96 25.38 -12.29
C ILE A 45 -19.56 24.75 -12.25
N ILE A 46 -18.54 25.46 -12.72
CA ILE A 46 -17.15 24.96 -12.70
C ILE A 46 -16.70 24.70 -11.27
N LEU A 47 -16.97 25.63 -10.35
CA LEU A 47 -16.67 25.46 -8.92
C LEU A 47 -17.41 24.27 -8.32
N ALA A 48 -18.70 24.08 -8.64
CA ALA A 48 -19.46 22.93 -8.17
C ALA A 48 -18.87 21.60 -8.66
N VAL A 49 -18.53 21.50 -9.94
CA VAL A 49 -17.91 20.31 -10.52
C VAL A 49 -16.53 20.03 -9.89
N ALA A 50 -15.68 21.05 -9.77
CA ALA A 50 -14.37 20.92 -9.14
C ALA A 50 -14.48 20.53 -7.66
N SER A 51 -15.47 21.06 -6.94
CA SER A 51 -15.74 20.71 -5.54
C SER A 51 -16.17 19.25 -5.39
N ILE A 52 -16.99 18.75 -6.32
CA ILE A 52 -17.41 17.34 -6.33
C ILE A 52 -16.21 16.44 -6.63
N ASP A 53 -15.39 16.76 -7.64
CA ASP A 53 -14.19 15.98 -7.96
C ASP A 53 -13.20 15.95 -6.78
N TYR A 54 -12.98 17.10 -6.14
CA TYR A 54 -12.14 17.20 -4.95
C TYR A 54 -12.70 16.38 -3.77
N ALA A 55 -14.01 16.45 -3.51
CA ALA A 55 -14.64 15.68 -2.45
C ALA A 55 -14.59 14.17 -2.69
N LEU A 56 -14.73 13.73 -3.95
CA LEU A 56 -14.58 12.33 -4.34
C LEU A 56 -13.13 11.85 -4.18
N ARG A 57 -12.14 12.64 -4.59
CA ARG A 57 -10.71 12.33 -4.37
C ARG A 57 -10.36 12.23 -2.88
N MET A 58 -10.83 13.17 -2.07
CA MET A 58 -10.57 13.16 -0.61
C MET A 58 -11.15 11.92 0.08
N ARG A 59 -12.25 11.34 -0.43
CA ARG A 59 -12.79 10.06 0.06
C ARG A 59 -11.97 8.85 -0.39
N SER A 60 -11.30 8.94 -1.54
CA SER A 60 -10.47 7.86 -2.09
C SER A 60 -9.08 7.77 -1.45
N ASP A 61 -8.55 8.88 -0.93
CA ASP A 61 -7.19 8.90 -0.36
C ASP A 61 -7.14 8.45 1.11
N LYS A 62 -8.17 8.77 1.91
CA LYS A 62 -8.29 8.34 3.32
C LYS A 62 -8.15 6.82 3.55
N PRO A 63 -8.81 5.92 2.78
CA PRO A 63 -8.67 4.49 2.99
C PRO A 63 -7.27 3.99 2.64
N ARG A 64 -6.59 4.61 1.65
CA ARG A 64 -5.23 4.22 1.26
C ARG A 64 -4.24 4.50 2.38
N GLU A 65 -4.29 5.68 2.98
CA GLU A 65 -3.37 6.04 4.09
C GLU A 65 -3.50 5.09 5.29
N GLU A 66 -4.72 4.70 5.67
CA GLU A 66 -4.90 3.75 6.76
C GLU A 66 -4.39 2.35 6.41
N ILE A 67 -4.58 1.90 5.16
CA ILE A 67 -4.01 0.62 4.67
C ILE A 67 -2.48 0.67 4.71
N TYR A 68 -1.85 1.74 4.22
CA TYR A 68 -0.40 1.91 4.28
C TYR A 68 0.12 1.90 5.72
N ARG A 69 -0.60 2.58 6.63
CA ARG A 69 -0.23 2.62 8.04
C ARG A 69 -0.40 1.27 8.74
N GLN A 70 -1.42 0.49 8.37
CA GLN A 70 -1.59 -0.87 8.86
C GLN A 70 -0.50 -1.81 8.33
N LEU A 71 -0.14 -1.68 7.06
CA LEU A 71 0.95 -2.44 6.47
C LEU A 71 2.28 -2.14 7.16
N GLU A 72 2.59 -0.85 7.38
CA GLU A 72 3.79 -0.45 8.10
C GLU A 72 3.83 -1.01 9.53
N ARG A 73 2.71 -0.94 10.26
CA ARG A 73 2.58 -1.56 11.58
C ARG A 73 2.75 -3.08 11.55
N ALA A 74 2.27 -3.75 10.51
CA ALA A 74 2.44 -5.20 10.36
C ALA A 74 3.90 -5.57 10.09
N VAL A 75 4.54 -4.89 9.13
CA VAL A 75 5.97 -5.09 8.79
C VAL A 75 6.87 -4.86 10.01
N GLN A 76 6.64 -3.77 10.76
CA GLN A 76 7.42 -3.50 11.97
C GLN A 76 7.25 -4.57 13.06
N ARG A 77 6.03 -5.13 13.21
CA ARG A 77 5.81 -6.23 14.15
C ARG A 77 6.50 -7.49 13.68
N ASP A 78 6.37 -7.82 12.40
CA ASP A 78 6.95 -9.01 11.79
C ASP A 78 8.48 -8.98 11.94
N GLU A 79 9.12 -7.84 11.64
CA GLU A 79 10.57 -7.67 11.80
C GLU A 79 11.01 -7.83 13.27
N ALA A 80 10.28 -7.23 14.21
CA ALA A 80 10.60 -7.36 15.64
C ALA A 80 10.38 -8.79 16.16
N THR A 81 9.40 -9.53 15.63
CA THR A 81 9.20 -10.94 15.95
C THR A 81 10.29 -11.81 15.33
N THR A 82 10.67 -11.60 14.07
CA THR A 82 11.75 -12.34 13.41
C THR A 82 13.05 -12.20 14.20
N ARG A 83 13.41 -10.98 14.61
CA ARG A 83 14.65 -10.76 15.38
C ARG A 83 14.65 -11.51 16.73
N LYS A 84 13.50 -11.56 17.41
CA LYS A 84 13.37 -12.29 18.68
C LYS A 84 13.39 -13.80 18.46
N GLU A 85 12.75 -14.29 17.41
CA GLU A 85 12.76 -15.71 17.05
C GLU A 85 14.16 -16.17 16.68
N ASP A 86 14.90 -15.42 15.87
CA ASP A 86 16.28 -15.75 15.49
C ASP A 86 17.18 -15.83 16.72
N MET A 87 17.03 -14.90 17.67
CA MET A 87 17.79 -14.89 18.92
C MET A 87 17.44 -16.11 19.80
N ARG A 88 16.16 -16.52 19.83
CA ARG A 88 15.74 -17.75 20.53
C ARG A 88 16.25 -19.01 19.85
N MET A 89 16.22 -19.08 18.52
CA MET A 89 16.77 -20.22 17.78
C MET A 89 18.29 -20.33 17.95
N LEU A 90 18.98 -19.21 18.13
CA LEU A 90 20.41 -19.18 18.42
C LEU A 90 20.69 -19.67 19.85
N ASP A 91 19.94 -19.22 20.85
CA ASP A 91 20.06 -19.68 22.24
C ASP A 91 19.72 -21.18 22.36
N GLU A 92 18.60 -21.61 21.77
CA GLU A 92 18.18 -23.01 21.72
C GLU A 92 19.15 -23.87 20.86
N GLY A 93 19.70 -23.31 19.78
CA GLY A 93 20.67 -23.98 18.91
C GLY A 93 22.05 -24.13 19.53
N ILE A 94 22.47 -23.20 20.39
CA ILE A 94 23.70 -23.32 21.19
C ILE A 94 23.48 -24.29 22.37
N ALA A 95 22.29 -24.27 22.96
CA ALA A 95 21.94 -25.18 24.06
C ALA A 95 21.71 -26.62 23.57
N ASN A 96 21.18 -26.81 22.37
CA ASN A 96 20.98 -28.12 21.76
C ASN A 96 22.28 -28.63 21.14
N THR A 97 22.76 -29.77 21.64
CA THR A 97 23.88 -30.52 21.05
C THR A 97 23.67 -30.73 19.55
N SER A 98 24.55 -30.14 18.72
CA SER A 98 24.54 -30.36 17.27
C SER A 98 24.59 -31.85 16.94
N LYS A 99 23.79 -32.28 15.96
CA LYS A 99 23.69 -33.71 15.61
C LYS A 99 24.97 -34.22 14.96
N PHE A 100 25.51 -33.44 14.02
CA PHE A 100 26.74 -33.72 13.29
C PHE A 100 27.27 -32.46 12.60
N LYS A 101 28.51 -32.52 12.15
CA LYS A 101 29.16 -31.44 11.39
C LYS A 101 29.12 -31.75 9.90
N CYS A 102 28.98 -30.70 9.11
CA CYS A 102 29.03 -30.75 7.65
C CYS A 102 30.01 -29.74 7.10
N ILE A 103 30.61 -30.05 5.96
CA ILE A 103 31.36 -29.10 5.15
C ILE A 103 30.53 -28.64 3.95
N ILE A 104 30.55 -27.35 3.65
CA ILE A 104 29.88 -26.77 2.49
C ILE A 104 30.70 -27.07 1.23
N ARG A 105 30.13 -27.87 0.32
CA ARG A 105 30.77 -28.20 -0.97
C ARG A 105 30.42 -27.22 -2.08
N ARG A 106 29.21 -26.68 -2.05
CA ARG A 106 28.68 -25.79 -3.09
C ARG A 106 27.80 -24.72 -2.44
N VAL A 107 27.90 -23.49 -2.92
CA VAL A 107 26.99 -22.40 -2.52
C VAL A 107 26.12 -22.07 -3.73
N PRO A 108 24.77 -22.24 -3.67
CA PRO A 108 23.93 -21.92 -4.80
C PRO A 108 23.90 -20.40 -5.06
N GLN A 109 24.01 -20.00 -6.33
CA GLN A 109 24.23 -18.59 -6.71
C GLN A 109 23.09 -17.64 -6.34
N ASN A 110 21.86 -18.16 -6.27
CA ASN A 110 20.65 -17.40 -5.90
C ASN A 110 20.04 -17.92 -4.58
N PHE A 111 20.86 -18.45 -3.68
CA PHE A 111 20.39 -18.90 -2.38
C PHE A 111 20.25 -17.70 -1.45
N ASP A 112 19.13 -17.00 -1.60
CA ASP A 112 18.77 -15.85 -0.79
C ASP A 112 17.35 -16.02 -0.24
N GLY A 113 17.17 -15.63 1.02
CA GLY A 113 15.92 -15.78 1.74
C GLY A 113 16.11 -15.46 3.22
N HIS A 114 15.05 -14.95 3.85
CA HIS A 114 15.10 -14.50 5.25
C HIS A 114 15.46 -15.61 6.25
N LYS A 115 15.25 -16.89 5.90
CA LYS A 115 15.61 -18.04 6.73
C LYS A 115 16.88 -18.77 6.28
N CYS A 116 17.56 -18.29 5.23
CA CYS A 116 18.73 -18.96 4.67
C CYS A 116 19.99 -18.57 5.42
N LEU A 117 20.93 -19.52 5.57
CA LEU A 117 22.24 -19.23 6.15
C LEU A 117 23.06 -18.36 5.18
N GLN A 118 23.35 -17.12 5.59
CA GLN A 118 24.01 -16.12 4.74
C GLN A 118 25.52 -16.02 5.00
N ASN A 119 26.25 -15.52 3.99
CA ASN A 119 27.70 -15.27 4.02
C ASN A 119 28.53 -16.53 4.33
N VAL A 120 28.20 -17.63 3.67
CA VAL A 120 28.94 -18.89 3.75
C VAL A 120 29.77 -19.13 2.50
N ASN A 121 30.95 -19.72 2.69
CA ASN A 121 31.88 -20.06 1.62
C ASN A 121 32.00 -21.58 1.45
N VAL A 122 32.45 -21.99 0.26
CA VAL A 122 32.82 -23.38 0.02
C VAL A 122 34.03 -23.74 0.88
N GLY A 123 33.91 -24.82 1.65
CA GLY A 123 34.92 -25.27 2.61
C GLY A 123 34.59 -24.92 4.07
N ASP A 124 33.59 -24.08 4.31
CA ASP A 124 33.17 -23.76 5.68
C ASP A 124 32.53 -24.98 6.35
N VAL A 125 32.86 -25.16 7.64
CA VAL A 125 32.28 -26.20 8.49
C VAL A 125 31.10 -25.62 9.25
N VAL A 126 29.95 -26.26 9.12
CA VAL A 126 28.71 -25.89 9.78
C VAL A 126 28.22 -27.03 10.66
N GLU A 127 27.57 -26.69 11.77
CA GLU A 127 26.94 -27.65 12.65
C GLU A 127 25.47 -27.81 12.29
N VAL A 128 25.00 -29.04 12.11
CA VAL A 128 23.60 -29.32 11.79
C VAL A 128 22.81 -29.51 13.08
N LEU A 129 21.82 -28.65 13.29
CA LEU A 129 20.92 -28.68 14.44
C LEU A 129 19.68 -29.55 14.14
N GLU A 130 19.08 -29.36 12.96
CA GLU A 130 17.89 -30.08 12.51
C GLU A 130 18.03 -30.52 11.06
N GLU A 131 17.54 -31.73 10.75
CA GLU A 131 17.60 -32.32 9.42
C GLU A 131 16.22 -32.29 8.76
N GLY A 132 16.17 -32.06 7.45
CA GLY A 132 14.93 -32.18 6.68
C GLY A 132 13.91 -31.07 6.96
N VAL A 133 14.39 -29.84 7.14
CA VAL A 133 13.56 -28.65 7.30
C VAL A 133 13.16 -28.04 5.95
N GLY A 134 12.14 -27.17 5.98
CA GLY A 134 11.65 -26.45 4.81
C GLY A 134 10.80 -27.29 3.83
N PRO A 135 10.41 -26.69 2.69
CA PRO A 135 9.51 -27.34 1.73
C PRO A 135 10.12 -28.64 1.18
N GLY A 136 9.43 -29.76 1.39
CA GLY A 136 9.89 -31.07 0.92
C GLY A 136 11.12 -31.63 1.64
N GLY A 137 11.50 -31.07 2.80
CA GLY A 137 12.63 -31.56 3.60
C GLY A 137 14.00 -31.44 2.91
N GLN A 138 14.16 -30.45 2.03
CA GLN A 138 15.35 -30.29 1.19
C GLN A 138 16.48 -29.48 1.86
N TYR A 139 16.23 -28.96 3.06
CA TYR A 139 17.17 -28.10 3.78
C TYR A 139 17.48 -28.69 5.14
N ASN A 140 18.64 -28.33 5.69
CA ASN A 140 18.99 -28.56 7.07
C ASN A 140 19.12 -27.22 7.79
N LEU A 141 18.76 -27.18 9.07
CA LEU A 141 19.02 -26.04 9.93
C LEU A 141 20.46 -26.12 10.41
N CYS A 142 21.27 -25.15 10.00
CA CYS A 142 22.70 -25.12 10.24
C CYS A 142 23.08 -23.91 11.10
N LEU A 143 24.08 -24.12 11.95
CA LEU A 143 24.75 -23.12 12.76
C LEU A 143 26.20 -22.98 12.27
N ILE A 144 26.66 -21.75 12.06
CA ILE A 144 28.07 -21.46 11.78
C ILE A 144 28.63 -20.54 12.85
N GLU A 145 29.77 -20.93 13.42
CA GLU A 145 30.56 -20.07 14.30
C GLU A 145 31.55 -19.25 13.45
N ARG A 146 31.37 -17.94 13.44
CA ARG A 146 32.30 -17.00 12.79
C ARG A 146 33.42 -16.69 13.76
N ILE A 147 34.44 -17.54 13.76
CA ILE A 147 35.69 -17.27 14.47
C ILE A 147 36.29 -16.01 13.84
N ALA A 148 36.49 -14.98 14.65
CA ALA A 148 36.85 -13.62 14.28
C ALA A 148 38.28 -13.48 13.69
N ALA A 149 38.64 -14.23 12.65
CA ALA A 149 39.88 -14.04 11.91
C ALA A 149 39.81 -12.83 10.95
N ASN A 150 38.60 -12.40 10.56
CA ASN A 150 38.36 -11.28 9.63
C ASN A 150 37.44 -10.18 10.20
N ALA A 151 37.43 -10.00 11.53
CA ALA A 151 36.66 -8.93 12.18
C ALA A 151 37.38 -7.56 12.09
N VAL A 152 37.75 -7.13 10.89
CA VAL A 152 38.11 -5.72 10.65
C VAL A 152 36.85 -5.02 10.18
N LYS A 153 36.06 -4.49 11.15
CA LYS A 153 34.81 -3.70 11.03
C LYS A 153 33.51 -4.44 11.40
N ALA A 154 33.43 -4.96 12.61
CA ALA A 154 32.13 -5.15 13.25
C ALA A 154 32.21 -4.75 14.73
N SER A 155 31.65 -3.59 15.00
CA SER A 155 31.51 -2.97 16.31
C SER A 155 30.48 -3.71 17.18
N THR A 156 30.88 -4.04 18.42
CA THR A 156 30.02 -4.11 19.61
C THR A 156 28.72 -4.91 19.50
N SER A 157 28.80 -6.23 19.62
CA SER A 157 27.87 -7.08 20.39
C SER A 157 28.31 -8.54 20.25
N ASP A 158 28.23 -9.30 21.35
CA ASP A 158 28.50 -10.76 21.41
C ASP A 158 27.56 -11.57 20.48
N ASP A 159 26.49 -10.93 19.99
CA ASP A 159 25.44 -11.47 19.11
C ASP A 159 25.90 -11.84 17.68
N GLN A 160 27.12 -11.47 17.26
CA GLN A 160 27.55 -11.68 15.87
C GLN A 160 28.49 -12.88 15.66
N ARG A 161 28.80 -13.61 16.73
CA ARG A 161 29.71 -14.77 16.66
C ARG A 161 29.07 -15.98 15.99
N PHE A 162 27.75 -16.14 16.12
CA PHE A 162 27.03 -17.28 15.58
C PHE A 162 25.98 -16.83 14.56
N SER A 163 25.82 -17.59 13.48
CA SER A 163 24.77 -17.37 12.50
C SER A 163 24.04 -18.69 12.27
N ILE A 164 22.70 -18.62 12.32
CA ILE A 164 21.82 -19.78 12.16
C ILE A 164 20.96 -19.58 10.92
N GLY A 165 20.69 -20.66 10.18
CA GLY A 165 19.85 -20.61 9.00
C GLY A 165 19.76 -21.92 8.24
N TRP A 166 18.84 -21.98 7.30
CA TRP A 166 18.63 -23.13 6.44
C TRP A 166 19.71 -23.19 5.36
N PHE A 167 20.18 -24.40 5.06
CA PHE A 167 21.10 -24.64 3.96
C PHE A 167 20.73 -25.93 3.20
N PRO A 168 20.85 -25.98 1.86
CA PRO A 168 20.37 -27.12 1.08
C PRO A 168 21.17 -28.39 1.38
N CYS A 169 20.48 -29.52 1.60
CA CYS A 169 21.11 -30.80 1.88
C CYS A 169 22.06 -31.24 0.75
N SER A 170 21.71 -30.95 -0.51
CA SER A 170 22.51 -31.28 -1.69
C SER A 170 23.88 -30.59 -1.78
N CYS A 171 24.09 -29.58 -0.94
CA CYS A 171 25.28 -28.76 -0.90
C CYS A 171 26.18 -29.08 0.31
N LEU A 172 25.71 -29.92 1.22
CA LEU A 172 26.41 -30.30 2.44
C LEU A 172 27.00 -31.70 2.29
N GLU A 173 28.20 -31.88 2.82
CA GLU A 173 28.81 -33.19 3.00
C GLU A 173 29.05 -33.43 4.48
N LYS A 174 28.60 -34.57 5.00
CA LYS A 174 28.76 -34.94 6.40
C LYS A 174 30.24 -35.26 6.69
N LEU A 175 30.77 -34.64 7.73
CA LEU A 175 32.08 -34.98 8.27
C LEU A 175 31.88 -36.13 9.27
N GLU A 176 32.57 -37.25 9.02
CA GLU A 176 32.61 -38.42 9.93
C GLU A 176 33.53 -38.17 11.13
#